data_AF-Q8YL99-F1
#
_entry.id   AF-Q8YL99-F1
#
_cell.length_a   1.000
_cell.length_b   1.000
_cell.length_c   1.000
_cell.angle_alpha   90.00
_cell.angle_beta   90.00
_cell.angle_gamma   90.00
#
_symmetry.space_group_name_H-M   'P 1'
#
loop_
_entity.id
_entity.type
_entity.pdbx_description
1 polymer ?
#
loop_
_entity_poly.entity_id
_entity_poly.type
_entity_poly.pdbx_seq_one_letter_code
_entity_poly.pdbx_strand_id
1 'polypeptide(L)'
;MSYATINKQAQSPLTEQDKRIIANIIQRHPDEIKTIWIDCGITVWVQLQDGGRLPFDKNWFAQRVAQEKTSLDAQESLHRHNQKLETELNQACSEYGLQHGEIDYLMFSTKVYRGRDLVGFVGFNRFGKMWSYSRRVTEPDKYAHSAADALSKLGVRQLATV
;
A
#
# COMPACT_ATOMS: atom_id res chain seq x y z
N MET A 1 46.96 -5.54 30.59
CA MET A 1 45.95 -6.60 30.75
C MET A 1 44.63 -6.04 30.22
N SER A 2 44.24 -6.49 29.03
CA SER A 2 43.18 -5.89 28.22
C SER A 2 41.94 -6.77 28.32
N TYR A 3 40.91 -6.31 29.02
CA TYR A 3 39.59 -6.92 28.94
C TYR A 3 38.71 -6.06 28.02
N ALA A 4 38.84 -6.32 26.71
CA ALA A 4 37.84 -5.87 25.75
C ALA A 4 36.59 -6.73 25.95
N THR A 5 35.62 -6.20 26.68
CA THR A 5 34.27 -6.77 26.73
C THR A 5 33.62 -6.52 25.37
N ILE A 6 33.87 -7.42 24.41
CA ILE A 6 33.13 -7.46 23.15
C ILE A 6 31.72 -7.89 23.52
N ASN A 7 30.81 -6.92 23.56
CA ASN A 7 29.39 -7.12 23.77
C ASN A 7 28.85 -7.88 22.55
N LYS A 8 28.93 -9.21 22.57
CA LYS A 8 28.28 -10.13 21.62
C LYS A 8 26.76 -10.09 21.85
N GLN A 9 26.11 -8.98 21.55
CA GLN A 9 24.71 -9.06 21.17
C GLN A 9 24.70 -9.35 19.68
N ALA A 10 24.31 -10.58 19.34
CA ALA A 10 24.07 -11.00 17.97
C ALA A 10 23.23 -9.92 17.27
N GLN A 11 23.88 -9.15 16.41
CA GLN A 11 23.20 -8.32 15.43
C GLN A 11 22.47 -9.31 14.53
N SER A 12 21.18 -9.54 14.80
CA SER A 12 20.33 -10.21 13.84
C SER A 12 20.56 -9.53 12.49
N PRO A 13 20.80 -10.29 11.41
CA PRO A 13 20.95 -9.69 10.10
C PRO A 13 19.73 -8.81 9.84
N LEU A 14 19.97 -7.57 9.41
CA LEU A 14 18.89 -6.62 9.12
C LEU A 14 17.86 -7.30 8.23
N THR A 15 16.59 -7.26 8.63
CA THR A 15 15.52 -7.80 7.79
C THR A 15 15.45 -6.99 6.50
N GLU A 16 14.90 -7.58 5.43
CA GLU A 16 14.70 -6.85 4.18
C GLU A 16 13.82 -5.60 4.37
N GLN A 17 12.90 -5.64 5.34
CA GLN A 17 12.10 -4.48 5.73
C GLN A 17 12.95 -3.40 6.41
N ASP A 18 13.85 -3.77 7.33
CA ASP A 18 14.75 -2.82 7.98
C ASP A 18 15.70 -2.17 6.96
N LYS A 19 16.25 -2.95 6.04
CA LYS A 19 17.09 -2.43 4.95
C LYS A 19 16.32 -1.45 4.07
N ARG A 20 15.07 -1.74 3.71
CA ARG A 20 14.21 -0.82 2.93
C ARG A 20 13.94 0.49 3.67
N ILE A 21 13.61 0.42 4.96
CA ILE A 21 13.38 1.61 5.77
C ILE A 21 14.66 2.47 5.84
N ILE A 22 15.79 1.86 6.17
CA ILE A 22 17.07 2.57 6.25
C ILE A 22 17.46 3.16 4.89
N ALA A 23 17.29 2.40 3.81
CA ALA A 23 17.52 2.81 2.42
C ALA A 23 16.73 4.06 2.04
N ASN A 24 15.44 4.10 2.37
CA ASN A 24 14.61 5.29 2.15
C ASN A 24 15.12 6.51 2.92
N ILE A 25 15.51 6.33 4.19
CA ILE A 25 16.00 7.42 5.04
C ILE A 25 17.29 8.04 4.48
N ILE A 26 18.21 7.21 4.00
CA ILE A 26 19.51 7.65 3.48
C ILE A 26 19.53 7.84 1.95
N GLN A 27 18.38 7.63 1.29
CA GLN A 27 18.19 7.71 -0.16
C GLN A 27 19.16 6.82 -0.96
N ARG A 28 19.31 5.55 -0.56
CA ARG A 28 20.14 4.52 -1.22
C ARG A 28 19.35 3.26 -1.54
N HIS A 29 19.96 2.31 -2.24
CA HIS A 29 19.35 1.00 -2.46
C HIS A 29 19.48 0.12 -1.19
N PRO A 30 18.47 -0.69 -0.82
CA PRO A 30 18.54 -1.59 0.33
C PRO A 30 19.70 -2.58 0.27
N ASP A 31 20.10 -3.01 -0.92
CA ASP A 31 21.22 -3.94 -1.12
C ASP A 31 22.59 -3.31 -0.81
N GLU A 32 22.68 -1.97 -0.83
CA GLU A 32 23.91 -1.27 -0.45
C GLU A 32 24.13 -1.28 1.06
N ILE A 33 23.14 -1.66 1.87
CA ILE A 33 23.23 -1.61 3.33
C ILE A 33 23.73 -2.94 3.87
N LYS A 34 24.85 -2.88 4.61
CA LYS A 34 25.46 -4.05 5.22
C LYS A 34 25.00 -4.23 6.67
N THR A 35 25.12 -3.20 7.49
CA THR A 35 24.76 -3.24 8.91
C THR A 35 24.60 -1.84 9.48
N ILE A 36 24.02 -1.74 10.67
CA ILE A 36 23.96 -0.52 11.47
C ILE A 36 24.43 -0.79 12.90
N TRP A 37 24.96 0.21 13.58
CA TRP A 37 25.19 0.16 15.02
C TRP A 37 25.05 1.55 15.63
N ILE A 38 24.85 1.58 16.96
CA ILE A 38 24.80 2.81 17.73
C ILE A 38 26.13 2.95 18.46
N ASP A 39 26.83 4.05 18.24
CA ASP A 39 28.07 4.39 18.91
C ASP A 39 27.83 5.44 19.99
N CYS A 40 28.41 5.18 21.17
CA CYS A 40 28.25 5.96 22.41
C CYS A 40 26.81 6.35 22.81
N GLY A 41 25.79 5.67 22.25
CA GLY A 41 24.39 5.99 22.50
C GLY A 41 23.89 7.28 21.83
N ILE A 42 24.71 7.93 21.00
CA ILE A 42 24.44 9.26 20.41
C ILE A 42 24.40 9.17 18.88
N THR A 43 25.33 8.43 18.27
CA THR A 43 25.46 8.36 16.81
C THR A 43 25.02 7.01 16.29
N VAL A 44 24.13 6.98 15.32
CA VAL A 44 23.82 5.79 14.52
C VAL A 44 24.76 5.78 13.33
N TRP A 45 25.51 4.69 13.17
CA TRP A 45 26.35 4.45 12.01
C TRP A 45 25.67 3.46 11.08
N VAL A 46 25.58 3.82 9.81
CA VAL A 46 25.16 2.91 8.74
C VAL A 46 26.38 2.54 7.91
N GLN A 47 26.69 1.25 7.82
CA GLN A 47 27.75 0.75 6.96
C GLN A 47 27.18 0.23 5.64
N LEU A 48 27.76 0.70 4.56
CA LEU A 48 27.46 0.28 3.20
C LEU A 48 28.33 -0.91 2.79
N GLN A 49 27.92 -1.63 1.74
CA GLN A 49 28.65 -2.78 1.20
C GLN A 49 30.03 -2.40 0.64
N ASP A 50 30.16 -1.18 0.11
CA ASP A 50 31.42 -0.60 -0.38
C ASP A 50 32.40 -0.21 0.74
N GLY A 51 32.00 -0.38 2.00
CA GLY A 51 32.80 -0.03 3.18
C GLY A 51 32.57 1.41 3.67
N GLY A 52 31.78 2.22 2.95
CA GLY A 52 31.36 3.54 3.36
C GLY A 52 30.59 3.52 4.68
N ARG A 53 30.78 4.56 5.50
CA ARG A 53 30.09 4.71 6.79
C ARG A 53 29.45 6.08 6.89
N LEU A 54 28.15 6.09 7.17
CA LEU A 54 27.37 7.32 7.30
C LEU A 54 26.95 7.50 8.77
N PRO A 55 27.36 8.60 9.43
CA PRO A 55 26.93 8.93 10.79
C PRO A 55 25.62 9.72 10.78
N PHE A 56 24.73 9.40 11.72
CA PHE A 56 23.48 10.10 11.96
C PHE A 56 23.24 10.32 13.45
N ASP A 57 22.56 11.39 13.82
CA ASP A 57 22.07 11.56 15.19
C ASP A 57 21.00 10.50 15.50
N LYS A 58 21.10 9.87 16.68
CA LYS A 58 20.20 8.79 17.09
C LYS A 58 18.74 9.23 17.17
N ASN A 59 18.46 10.40 17.73
CA ASN A 59 17.08 10.85 17.92
C ASN A 59 16.45 11.21 16.56
N TRP A 60 17.21 11.89 15.71
CA TRP A 60 16.82 12.19 14.34
C TRP A 60 16.55 10.90 13.55
N PHE A 61 17.45 9.91 13.63
CA PHE A 61 17.32 8.64 12.91
C PHE A 61 16.11 7.84 13.39
N ALA A 62 15.89 7.77 14.70
CA ALA A 62 14.71 7.11 15.28
C ALA A 62 13.39 7.77 14.84
N GLN A 63 13.33 9.10 14.77
CA GLN A 63 12.16 9.82 14.26
C GLN A 63 11.87 9.48 12.80
N ARG A 64 12.91 9.44 11.95
CA ARG A 64 12.76 9.08 10.53
C ARG A 64 12.30 7.63 10.36
N VAL A 65 12.86 6.69 11.12
CA VAL A 65 12.40 5.29 11.13
C VAL A 65 10.91 5.20 11.51
N ALA A 66 10.46 5.94 12.51
CA ALA A 66 9.06 5.96 12.92
C ALA A 66 8.14 6.54 11.83
N GLN A 67 8.57 7.60 11.14
CA GLN A 67 7.84 8.19 10.02
C GLN A 67 7.71 7.22 8.83
N GLU A 68 8.82 6.59 8.43
CA GLU A 68 8.84 5.59 7.36
C GLU A 68 7.98 4.38 7.69
N LYS A 69 8.06 3.85 8.92
CA LYS A 69 7.20 2.75 9.37
C LYS A 69 5.72 3.13 9.29
N THR A 70 5.38 4.33 9.75
CA THR A 70 4.00 4.83 9.67
C THR A 70 3.51 4.93 8.22
N SER A 71 4.38 5.36 7.29
CA SER A 71 4.06 5.45 5.87
C SER A 71 3.87 4.07 5.23
N LEU A 72 4.75 3.12 5.54
CA LEU A 72 4.65 1.73 5.08
C LEU A 72 3.39 1.05 5.60
N ASP A 73 3.06 1.23 6.89
CA ASP A 73 1.85 0.68 7.50
C ASP A 73 0.59 1.29 6.87
N ALA A 74 0.61 2.60 6.57
CA ALA A 74 -0.47 3.26 5.85
C ALA A 74 -0.64 2.70 4.43
N GLN A 75 0.47 2.45 3.73
CA GLN A 75 0.45 1.84 2.40
C GLN A 75 -0.06 0.39 2.43
N GLU A 76 0.38 -0.41 3.41
CA GLU A 76 -0.10 -1.78 3.60
C GLU A 76 -1.60 -1.80 3.94
N SER A 77 -2.05 -0.86 4.76
CA SER A 77 -3.46 -0.66 5.08
C SER A 77 -4.29 -0.31 3.83
N LEU A 78 -3.82 0.62 3.01
CA LEU A 78 -4.46 1.00 1.73
C LEU A 78 -4.50 -0.19 0.76
N HIS A 79 -3.42 -0.96 0.66
CA HIS A 79 -3.36 -2.13 -0.20
C HIS A 79 -4.38 -3.19 0.25
N ARG A 80 -4.42 -3.53 1.55
CA ARG A 80 -5.42 -4.44 2.13
C ARG A 80 -6.84 -3.93 1.91
N HIS A 81 -7.06 -2.62 2.01
CA HIS A 81 -8.37 -2.03 1.77
C HIS A 81 -8.80 -2.16 0.30
N ASN A 82 -7.91 -1.80 -0.64
CA ASN A 82 -8.15 -1.95 -2.07
C ASN A 82 -8.43 -3.41 -2.46
N GLN A 83 -7.69 -4.38 -1.90
CA GLN A 83 -7.94 -5.81 -2.13
C GLN A 83 -9.36 -6.23 -1.69
N LYS A 84 -9.84 -5.72 -0.56
CA LYS A 84 -11.21 -5.99 -0.08
C LYS A 84 -12.26 -5.42 -1.02
N LEU A 85 -12.08 -4.17 -1.46
CA LEU A 85 -12.97 -3.52 -2.42
C LEU A 85 -12.98 -4.25 -3.77
N GLU A 86 -11.82 -4.71 -4.24
CA GLU A 86 -11.71 -5.47 -5.48
C GLU A 86 -12.38 -6.84 -5.36
N THR A 87 -12.26 -7.49 -4.19
CA THR A 87 -12.99 -8.75 -3.92
C THR A 87 -14.50 -8.52 -3.95
N GLU A 88 -14.98 -7.44 -3.32
CA GLU A 88 -16.39 -7.05 -3.34
C GLU A 88 -16.88 -6.75 -4.77
N LEU A 89 -16.10 -6.01 -5.56
CA LEU A 89 -16.42 -5.71 -6.95
C LEU A 89 -16.48 -6.96 -7.81
N ASN A 90 -15.49 -7.86 -7.69
CA ASN A 90 -15.45 -9.11 -8.43
C ASN A 90 -16.68 -9.98 -8.14
N GLN A 91 -17.05 -10.11 -6.88
CA GLN A 91 -18.24 -10.83 -6.46
C GLN A 91 -19.50 -10.22 -7.09
N ALA A 92 -19.66 -8.90 -6.99
CA ALA A 92 -20.79 -8.19 -7.58
C ALA A 92 -20.81 -8.30 -9.12
N CYS A 93 -19.66 -8.21 -9.79
CA CYS A 93 -19.57 -8.41 -11.23
C CYS A 93 -20.04 -9.82 -11.63
N SER A 94 -19.62 -10.85 -10.89
CA SER A 94 -20.07 -12.23 -11.12
C SER A 94 -21.59 -12.38 -10.99
N GLU A 95 -22.20 -11.79 -9.97
CA GLU A 95 -23.66 -11.86 -9.73
C GLU A 95 -24.48 -11.18 -10.84
N TYR A 96 -23.94 -10.12 -11.45
CA TYR A 96 -24.62 -9.32 -12.48
C TYR A 96 -24.22 -9.69 -13.92
N GLY A 97 -23.34 -10.68 -14.08
CA GLY A 97 -22.83 -11.10 -15.39
C GLY A 97 -22.02 -10.01 -16.08
N LEU A 98 -21.21 -9.30 -15.30
CA LEU A 98 -20.38 -8.18 -15.74
C LEU A 98 -18.90 -8.52 -15.58
N GLN A 99 -18.07 -7.73 -16.26
CA GLN A 99 -16.61 -7.74 -16.15
C GLN A 99 -16.13 -6.32 -15.89
N HIS A 100 -15.15 -6.13 -15.03
CA HIS A 100 -14.50 -4.83 -14.88
C HIS A 100 -13.23 -4.74 -15.72
N GLY A 101 -12.84 -3.51 -16.08
CA GLY A 101 -11.56 -3.22 -16.72
C GLY A 101 -10.42 -3.13 -15.71
N GLU A 102 -9.34 -2.48 -16.12
CA GLU A 102 -8.25 -2.11 -15.22
C GLU A 102 -8.75 -1.19 -14.10
N ILE A 103 -8.28 -1.41 -12.87
CA ILE A 103 -8.63 -0.62 -11.69
C ILE A 103 -7.55 0.42 -11.46
N ASP A 104 -7.92 1.69 -11.46
CA ASP A 104 -7.07 2.74 -10.91
C ASP A 104 -7.07 2.63 -9.38
N TYR A 105 -6.03 2.04 -8.80
CA TYR A 105 -5.91 1.85 -7.36
C TYR A 105 -5.64 3.13 -6.56
N LEU A 106 -5.33 4.27 -7.21
CA LEU A 106 -5.18 5.54 -6.52
C LEU A 106 -6.56 6.06 -6.09
N MET A 107 -7.52 6.05 -7.02
CA MET A 107 -8.90 6.51 -6.81
C MET A 107 -9.88 5.37 -6.54
N PHE A 108 -9.41 4.12 -6.67
CA PHE A 108 -10.22 2.90 -6.72
C PHE A 108 -11.41 3.06 -7.69
N SER A 109 -11.13 3.17 -8.99
CA SER A 109 -12.19 3.31 -10.01
C SER A 109 -11.92 2.47 -11.25
N THR A 110 -12.98 2.01 -11.90
CA THR A 110 -12.89 1.18 -13.10
C THR A 110 -14.15 1.27 -13.97
N LYS A 111 -14.01 0.81 -15.21
CA LYS A 111 -15.11 0.62 -16.16
C LYS A 111 -15.71 -0.76 -15.97
N VAL A 112 -17.02 -0.86 -16.17
CA VAL A 112 -17.74 -2.13 -16.09
C VAL A 112 -18.42 -2.42 -17.42
N TYR A 113 -18.32 -3.67 -17.86
CA TYR A 113 -18.74 -4.13 -19.16
C TYR A 113 -19.69 -5.33 -19.05
N ARG A 114 -20.58 -5.47 -20.03
CA ARG A 114 -21.33 -6.69 -20.29
C ARG A 114 -20.90 -7.22 -21.65
N GLY A 115 -20.08 -8.27 -21.65
CA GLY A 115 -19.38 -8.66 -22.88
C GLY A 115 -18.47 -7.52 -23.35
N ARG A 116 -18.76 -6.94 -24.53
CA ARG A 116 -18.00 -5.80 -25.07
C ARG A 116 -18.65 -4.44 -24.81
N ASP A 117 -19.88 -4.42 -24.28
CA ASP A 117 -20.64 -3.18 -24.11
C ASP A 117 -20.29 -2.52 -22.78
N LEU A 118 -19.88 -1.26 -22.84
CA LEU A 118 -19.64 -0.45 -21.65
C LEU A 118 -20.98 -0.15 -20.95
N VAL A 119 -21.11 -0.61 -19.72
CA VAL A 119 -22.30 -0.37 -18.87
C VAL A 119 -22.16 0.94 -18.09
N GLY A 120 -20.94 1.24 -17.62
CA GLY A 120 -20.67 2.45 -16.87
C GLY A 120 -19.35 2.37 -16.11
N PHE A 121 -19.26 3.20 -15.08
CA PHE A 121 -18.10 3.36 -14.22
C PHE A 121 -18.51 3.11 -12.79
N VAL A 122 -17.62 2.47 -12.04
CA VAL A 122 -17.76 2.27 -10.60
C VAL A 122 -16.46 2.64 -9.92
N GLY A 123 -16.55 3.07 -8.68
CA GLY A 123 -15.38 3.30 -7.86
C GLY A 123 -15.70 3.38 -6.37
N PHE A 124 -14.73 3.80 -5.57
CA PHE A 124 -14.91 3.94 -4.14
C PHE A 124 -14.38 5.29 -3.64
N ASN A 125 -15.30 6.12 -3.14
CA ASN A 125 -14.96 7.38 -2.51
C ASN A 125 -14.47 7.12 -1.08
N ARG A 126 -13.15 7.25 -0.89
CA ARG A 126 -12.49 7.03 0.41
C ARG A 126 -12.90 8.03 1.50
N PHE A 127 -13.25 9.26 1.13
CA PHE A 127 -13.69 10.27 2.09
C PHE A 127 -15.11 10.00 2.58
N GLY A 128 -16.01 9.64 1.66
CA GLY A 128 -17.40 9.29 1.98
C GLY A 128 -17.58 7.85 2.48
N LYS A 129 -16.58 6.98 2.29
CA LYS A 129 -16.66 5.52 2.49
C LYS A 129 -17.84 4.90 1.76
N MET A 130 -18.07 5.31 0.52
CA MET A 130 -19.19 4.87 -0.31
C MET A 130 -18.71 4.48 -1.70
N TRP A 131 -19.38 3.50 -2.30
CA TRP A 131 -19.21 3.18 -3.71
C TRP A 131 -19.74 4.34 -4.54
N SER A 132 -19.02 4.71 -5.59
CA SER A 132 -19.48 5.63 -6.61
C SER A 132 -19.88 4.87 -7.87
N TYR A 133 -20.85 5.42 -8.59
CA TYR A 133 -21.24 4.93 -9.91
C TYR A 133 -21.65 6.08 -10.82
N SER A 134 -21.39 5.91 -12.11
CA SER A 134 -21.84 6.84 -13.15
C SER A 134 -22.01 6.09 -14.47
N ARG A 135 -22.95 6.51 -15.31
CA ARG A 135 -23.10 5.91 -16.65
C ARG A 135 -22.14 6.51 -17.65
N ARG A 136 -21.70 7.75 -17.40
CA ARG A 136 -20.82 8.53 -18.26
C ARG A 136 -19.76 9.21 -17.41
N VAL A 137 -18.57 9.38 -17.96
CA VAL A 137 -17.45 10.07 -17.29
C VAL A 137 -17.81 11.50 -16.87
N THR A 138 -18.69 12.17 -17.63
CA THR A 138 -19.09 13.55 -17.38
C THR A 138 -20.26 13.69 -16.41
N GLU A 139 -20.85 12.58 -15.96
CA GLU A 139 -21.93 12.64 -14.97
C GLU A 139 -21.34 12.87 -13.57
N PRO A 140 -22.05 13.62 -12.71
CA PRO A 140 -21.66 13.72 -11.31
C PRO A 140 -21.71 12.34 -10.66
N ASP A 141 -20.75 12.07 -9.78
CA ASP A 141 -20.67 10.83 -9.03
C ASP A 141 -21.93 10.63 -8.18
N LYS A 142 -22.57 9.49 -8.37
CA LYS A 142 -23.67 9.02 -7.53
C LYS A 142 -23.15 7.96 -6.58
N TYR A 143 -23.77 7.85 -5.41
CA TYR A 143 -23.26 6.99 -4.34
C TYR A 143 -24.15 5.79 -4.02
N ALA A 144 -23.51 4.72 -3.60
CA ALA A 144 -24.10 3.44 -3.24
C ALA A 144 -23.39 2.85 -2.02
N HIS A 145 -24.11 2.00 -1.29
CA HIS A 145 -23.59 1.41 -0.04
C HIS A 145 -22.75 0.16 -0.27
N SER A 146 -22.80 -0.44 -1.46
CA SER A 146 -22.03 -1.61 -1.86
C SER A 146 -21.77 -1.62 -3.36
N ALA A 147 -20.83 -2.45 -3.80
CA ALA A 147 -20.56 -2.67 -5.22
C ALA A 147 -21.81 -3.18 -5.96
N ALA A 148 -22.54 -4.11 -5.36
CA ALA A 148 -23.78 -4.65 -5.94
C ALA A 148 -24.88 -3.58 -6.10
N ASP A 149 -25.04 -2.69 -5.11
CA ASP A 149 -25.98 -1.56 -5.19
C ASP A 149 -25.56 -0.57 -6.30
N ALA A 150 -24.25 -0.29 -6.42
CA ALA A 150 -23.71 0.52 -7.51
C ALA A 150 -24.02 -0.08 -8.89
N LEU A 151 -23.79 -1.39 -9.07
CA LEU A 151 -24.07 -2.10 -10.33
C LEU A 151 -25.57 -2.16 -10.64
N SER A 152 -26.41 -2.41 -9.64
CA SER A 152 -27.88 -2.39 -9.78
C SER A 152 -28.38 -1.03 -10.24
N LYS A 153 -27.87 0.06 -9.65
CA LYS A 153 -28.22 1.44 -10.01
C LYS A 153 -27.73 1.88 -11.39
N LEU A 154 -26.77 1.17 -11.99
CA LEU A 154 -26.45 1.35 -13.41
C LEU A 154 -27.57 0.82 -14.33
N GLY A 155 -28.56 0.10 -13.80
CA GLY A 155 -29.70 -0.46 -14.53
C GLY A 155 -29.47 -1.90 -14.96
N VAL A 156 -28.51 -2.58 -14.33
CA VAL A 156 -28.16 -3.97 -14.63
C VAL A 156 -29.03 -4.90 -13.81
N ARG A 157 -29.67 -5.88 -14.45
CA ARG A 157 -30.36 -6.96 -13.74
C ARG A 157 -29.38 -8.06 -13.36
N GLN A 158 -29.53 -8.57 -12.14
CA GLN A 158 -28.81 -9.74 -11.64
C GLN A 158 -29.06 -10.95 -12.57
N LEU A 159 -28.07 -11.81 -12.74
CA LEU A 159 -28.27 -13.07 -13.41
C LEU A 159 -29.23 -13.92 -12.58
N ALA A 160 -30.31 -14.41 -13.19
CA ALA A 160 -31.13 -15.44 -12.56
C ALA A 160 -30.28 -16.71 -12.46
N THR A 161 -29.86 -17.08 -11.26
CA THR A 161 -29.27 -18.39 -11.00
C THR A 161 -30.38 -19.42 -11.23
N VAL A 162 -30.30 -20.16 -12.34
CA VAL A 162 -31.16 -21.32 -12.65
C VAL A 162 -30.62 -22.54 -11.93
#